data_AF-A0A139BNK3-F1
#
_entry.id   AF-A0A139BNK3-F1
#
_cell.length_a   1.000
_cell.length_b   1.000
_cell.length_c   1.000
_cell.angle_alpha   90.00
_cell.angle_beta   90.00
_cell.angle_gamma   90.00
#
_symmetry.space_group_name_H-M   'P 1'
#
loop_
_entity.id
_entity.type
_entity.pdbx_description
1 polymer ?
#
loop_
_entity_poly.entity_id
_entity_poly.type
_entity_poly.pdbx_seq_one_letter_code
_entity_poly.pdbx_strand_id
1 'polypeptide(L)' 'MDIAPYLAAASATVGHIVCAQLQESLRKEGADIDAIVMVGGGAPFYEAAIKSTFAKTPVSIAADSVFANVRGFWCGGVA' A
#
# COMPACT_ATOMS: atom_id res chain seq x y z
N MET A 1 -18.49 0.12 20.93
CA MET A 1 -18.06 1.40 20.34
C MET A 1 -17.59 1.09 18.92
N ASP A 2 -18.18 1.72 17.92
CA ASP A 2 -17.76 1.56 16.53
C ASP A 2 -16.63 2.55 16.21
N ILE A 3 -15.49 2.02 15.76
CA ILE A 3 -14.29 2.81 15.45
C ILE A 3 -14.05 2.98 13.94
N ALA A 4 -14.80 2.27 13.09
CA ALA A 4 -14.65 2.30 11.64
C ALA A 4 -14.69 3.73 11.04
N PRO A 5 -15.62 4.63 11.42
CA PRO A 5 -15.66 5.97 10.83
C PRO A 5 -14.43 6.81 11.17
N TYR A 6 -13.84 6.61 12.36
CA TYR A 6 -12.64 7.32 12.77
C TYR A 6 -11.41 6.83 11.99
N LEU A 7 -11.32 5.52 11.75
CA LEU A 7 -10.27 4.95 10.90
C LEU A 7 -10.37 5.48 9.46
N ALA A 8 -11.58 5.55 8.90
CA ALA A 8 -11.79 6.12 7.57
C ALA A 8 -11.36 7.59 7.48
N ALA A 9 -11.73 8.42 8.47
CA ALA A 9 -11.35 9.83 8.51
C ALA A 9 -9.82 10.02 8.66
N ALA A 10 -9.18 9.22 9.54
CA ALA A 10 -7.74 9.23 9.70
C ALA A 10 -7.02 8.81 8.40
N SER A 11 -7.52 7.79 7.73
CA SER A 11 -6.97 7.29 6.46
C SER A 11 -7.03 8.35 5.35
N ALA A 12 -8.16 9.06 5.24
CA ALA A 12 -8.29 10.17 4.30
C ALA A 12 -7.30 11.31 4.61
N THR A 13 -7.08 11.59 5.89
CA THR A 13 -6.16 12.64 6.34
C THR A 13 -4.70 12.26 6.10
N VAL A 14 -4.31 11.01 6.31
CA VAL A 14 -2.90 10.59 6.22
C VAL A 14 -2.53 10.12 4.81
N GLY A 15 -3.51 9.67 4.01
CA GLY A 15 -3.27 9.06 2.70
C GLY A 15 -2.50 9.95 1.73
N HIS A 16 -2.81 11.25 1.67
CA HIS A 16 -2.10 12.18 0.78
C HIS A 16 -0.64 12.40 1.20
N ILE A 17 -0.35 12.35 2.50
CA ILE A 17 1.02 12.51 3.05
C ILE A 17 1.88 11.33 2.62
N VAL A 18 1.35 10.11 2.78
CA VAL A 18 2.03 8.88 2.36
C VAL A 18 2.30 8.90 0.86
N CYS A 19 1.30 9.29 0.06
CA CYS A 19 1.42 9.37 -1.39
C CYS A 19 2.51 10.36 -1.83
N ALA A 20 2.59 11.53 -1.21
CA ALA A 20 3.62 12.53 -1.51
C ALA A 20 5.04 12.01 -1.20
N GLN A 21 5.22 11.33 -0.07
CA GLN A 21 6.51 10.73 0.30
C GLN A 21 6.93 9.60 -0.67
N LEU A 22 5.98 8.78 -1.12
CA LEU A 22 6.24 7.74 -2.12
C LEU A 22 6.68 8.36 -3.44
N GLN A 23 5.93 9.36 -3.96
CA GLN A 23 6.28 10.05 -5.19
C GLN A 23 7.66 10.71 -5.13
N GLU A 24 8.00 11.33 -3.99
CA GLU A 24 9.33 11.91 -3.81
C GLU A 24 10.43 10.86 -3.85
N SER A 25 10.22 9.72 -3.18
CA SER A 25 11.19 8.62 -3.13
C SER A 25 11.41 8.01 -4.51
N LEU A 26 10.33 7.75 -5.25
CA LEU A 26 10.38 7.18 -6.61
C LEU A 26 11.07 8.11 -7.61
N ARG A 27 10.83 9.41 -7.51
CA ARG A 27 11.51 10.40 -8.35
C ARG A 27 13.03 10.38 -8.14
N LYS A 28 13.52 10.08 -6.93
CA LYS A 28 14.95 9.96 -6.63
C LYS A 28 15.58 8.70 -7.25
N GLU A 29 14.83 7.60 -7.30
CA GLU A 29 15.26 6.36 -7.94
C GLU A 29 15.27 6.44 -9.47
N GLY A 30 14.56 7.40 -10.07
CA GLY A 30 14.52 7.59 -11.53
C GLY A 30 13.92 6.40 -12.28
N ALA A 31 13.12 5.59 -11.59
CA ALA A 31 12.54 4.35 -12.10
C ALA A 31 11.03 4.50 -12.36
N ASP A 32 10.57 3.89 -13.46
CA ASP A 32 9.16 3.72 -13.73
C ASP A 32 8.59 2.53 -12.92
N ILE A 33 7.32 2.61 -12.54
CA ILE A 33 6.64 1.55 -11.77
C ILE A 33 5.65 0.82 -12.66
N ASP A 34 5.87 -0.47 -12.84
CA ASP A 34 4.98 -1.34 -13.61
C ASP A 34 3.79 -1.86 -12.78
N ALA A 35 3.95 -2.01 -11.46
CA ALA A 35 2.90 -2.49 -10.57
C ALA A 35 3.13 -2.07 -9.11
N ILE A 36 2.04 -1.91 -8.37
CA ILE A 36 2.04 -1.65 -6.93
C ILE A 36 1.28 -2.78 -6.23
N VAL A 37 1.97 -3.46 -5.31
CA VAL A 37 1.39 -4.50 -4.45
C VAL A 37 1.39 -4.00 -3.01
N MET A 38 0.20 -3.82 -2.45
CA MET A 38 0.00 -3.36 -1.09
C MET A 38 -0.11 -4.56 -0.14
N VAL A 39 0.63 -4.50 0.98
CA VAL A 39 0.69 -5.56 2.00
C VAL A 39 0.48 -4.98 3.40
N GLY A 40 0.30 -5.86 4.39
CA GLY A 40 0.07 -5.49 5.78
C GLY A 40 -1.40 -5.19 6.10
N GLY A 41 -1.70 -5.11 7.40
CA GLY A 41 -3.06 -4.85 7.89
C GLY A 41 -3.55 -3.43 7.62
N GLY A 42 -2.64 -2.49 7.34
CA GLY A 42 -2.97 -1.13 6.97
C GLY A 42 -3.36 -0.94 5.50
N ALA A 43 -3.10 -1.92 4.63
CA ALA A 43 -3.26 -1.76 3.18
C ALA A 43 -4.66 -1.25 2.74
N PRO A 44 -5.79 -1.78 3.26
CA PRO A 44 -7.12 -1.34 2.82
C PRO A 44 -7.40 0.15 3.08
N PHE A 45 -6.78 0.72 4.12
CA PHE A 45 -6.96 2.12 4.51
C PHE A 45 -6.34 3.10 3.49
N TYR A 46 -5.28 2.69 2.81
CA TYR A 46 -4.55 3.55 1.87
C TYR A 46 -4.90 3.29 0.41
N GLU A 47 -5.67 2.23 0.12
CA GLU A 47 -5.93 1.76 -1.24
C GLU A 47 -6.49 2.86 -2.14
N ALA A 48 -7.50 3.59 -1.67
CA ALA A 48 -8.13 4.67 -2.42
C ALA A 48 -7.15 5.81 -2.75
N ALA A 49 -6.30 6.20 -1.78
CA ALA A 49 -5.32 7.25 -1.97
C ALA A 49 -4.25 6.82 -2.99
N ILE A 50 -3.71 5.61 -2.85
CA ILE A 50 -2.69 5.06 -3.75
C ILE A 50 -3.24 4.90 -5.17
N LYS A 51 -4.46 4.36 -5.34
CA LYS A 51 -5.11 4.25 -6.65
C LYS A 51 -5.33 5.61 -7.31
N SER A 52 -5.67 6.63 -6.53
CA SER A 52 -5.83 8.01 -7.05
C SER A 52 -4.50 8.61 -7.50
N THR A 53 -3.45 8.49 -6.68
CA THR A 53 -2.12 9.06 -6.97
C THR A 53 -1.42 8.35 -8.12
N PHE A 54 -1.53 7.02 -8.20
CA PHE A 54 -0.85 6.18 -9.19
C PHE A 54 -1.83 5.60 -10.21
N ALA A 55 -2.76 6.42 -10.70
CA ALA A 55 -3.89 5.98 -11.53
C ALA A 55 -3.51 5.21 -12.82
N LYS A 56 -2.26 5.35 -13.29
CA LYS A 56 -1.75 4.64 -14.48
C LYS A 56 -1.06 3.32 -14.16
N THR A 57 -0.75 3.07 -12.89
CA THR A 57 -0.05 1.88 -12.43
C THR A 57 -1.05 0.89 -11.83
N PRO A 58 -1.04 -0.39 -12.24
CA PRO A 58 -1.84 -1.43 -11.61
C PRO A 58 -1.60 -1.49 -10.09
N VAL A 59 -2.67 -1.34 -9.30
CA VAL A 59 -2.62 -1.42 -7.82
C VAL A 59 -3.45 -2.60 -7.35
N SER A 60 -2.84 -3.47 -6.54
CA SER A 60 -3.52 -4.61 -5.92
C SER A 60 -3.16 -4.73 -4.43
N ILE A 61 -4.08 -5.28 -3.62
CA ILE A 61 -3.77 -5.73 -2.26
C ILE A 61 -3.48 -7.22 -2.32
N ALA A 62 -2.37 -7.65 -1.72
CA ALA A 62 -2.02 -9.06 -1.66
C ALA A 62 -3.09 -9.88 -0.92
N ALA A 63 -3.38 -11.08 -1.41
CA ALA A 63 -4.21 -12.05 -0.69
C ALA A 63 -3.59 -12.33 0.69
N ASP A 64 -4.42 -12.30 1.73
CA ASP A 64 -3.96 -12.41 3.12
C ASP A 64 -2.84 -11.39 3.43
N SER A 65 -3.07 -10.11 3.10
CA SER A 65 -2.05 -9.05 3.12
C SER A 65 -1.22 -8.98 4.40
N VAL A 66 -1.81 -9.29 5.55
CA VAL A 66 -1.14 -9.36 6.87
C VAL A 66 -0.06 -10.44 6.90
N PHE A 67 -0.31 -11.58 6.25
CA PHE A 67 0.58 -12.74 6.20
C PHE A 67 1.50 -12.74 4.99
N ALA A 68 1.39 -11.77 4.07
CA ALA A 68 2.14 -11.74 2.81
C ALA A 68 3.66 -11.92 3.01
N ASN A 69 4.25 -11.21 3.98
CA ASN A 69 5.69 -11.30 4.26
C ASN A 69 6.07 -12.67 4.84
N VAL A 70 5.32 -13.19 5.81
CA VAL A 70 5.61 -14.50 6.43
C VAL A 70 5.50 -15.63 5.41
N ARG A 71 4.49 -15.57 4.52
CA ARG A 71 4.35 -16.52 3.41
C ARG A 71 5.53 -16.42 2.44
N GLY A 72 5.95 -15.20 2.11
CA GLY A 72 7.14 -14.97 1.29
C GLY A 72 8.41 -15.55 1.91
N PHE A 73 8.62 -15.34 3.21
CA PHE A 73 9.76 -15.92 3.93
C PHE A 73 9.72 -17.43 3.98
N TRP A 74 8.55 -18.03 4.19
CA TRP A 74 8.39 -19.48 4.10
C TRP A 74 8.77 -19.96 2.71
N CYS A 75 8.09 -19.49 1.66
CA CYS A 75 8.33 -19.93 0.28
C CYS A 75 9.79 -19.73 -0.18
N GLY A 76 10.41 -18.59 0.18
CA GLY A 76 11.80 -18.31 -0.17
C GLY A 76 12.82 -19.09 0.66
N GLY A 77 12.45 -19.52 1.88
CA GLY A 77 13.26 -20.34 2.77
C GLY A 77 13.15 -21.84 2.50
N VAL A 78 12.13 -22.32 1.76
CA VAL A 78 12.04 -23.71 1.27
C VAL A 78 12.89 -23.94 0.00
N ALA A 79 13.86 -23.06 -0.27
CA ALA A 79 14.83 -23.20 -1.36
C ALA A 79 15.88 -24.28 -1.04
#